data_AF-A0A6V7I963-F1
#
_entry.id   AF-A0A6V7I963-F1
#
_cell.length_a   1.000
_cell.length_b   1.000
_cell.length_c   1.000
_cell.angle_alpha   90.00
_cell.angle_beta   90.00
_cell.angle_gamma   90.00
#
_symmetry.space_group_name_H-M   'P 1'
#
loop_
_entity.id
_entity.type
_entity.pdbx_description
1 polymer ?
#
loop_
_entity_poly.entity_id
_entity_poly.type
_entity_poly.pdbx_seq_one_letter_code
_entity_poly.pdbx_strand_id
1 'polypeptide(L)'
;SSPAPLSPKGRTNDVDAIIHCIDKAEKFVYISVMDYFPATIYSTKVKYWPLIDNALRAAAVDRRVNVRLLISWWKHSRSSEDKFLKSLVDLSGSYKNVRIEV
;
A
#
# COMPACT_ATOMS: atom_id res chain seq x y z
N SER A 1 8.74 4.67 -14.71
CA SER A 1 8.35 3.85 -15.88
C SER A 1 8.34 4.72 -17.14
N SER A 2 8.57 4.16 -18.33
CA SER A 2 8.52 4.93 -19.59
C SER A 2 7.10 5.47 -19.85
N PRO A 3 6.93 6.63 -20.52
CA PRO A 3 5.62 7.09 -20.97
C PRO A 3 4.90 6.00 -21.77
N ALA A 4 3.57 5.94 -21.71
CA ALA A 4 2.78 4.90 -22.37
C ALA A 4 3.11 4.74 -23.87
N PRO A 5 3.32 5.82 -24.67
CA PRO A 5 3.70 5.69 -26.08
C PRO A 5 5.09 5.08 -26.32
N LEU A 6 5.98 5.13 -25.32
CA LEU A 6 7.37 4.66 -25.40
C LEU A 6 7.60 3.35 -24.64
N SER A 7 6.53 2.72 -24.16
CA SER A 7 6.61 1.44 -23.45
C SER A 7 6.54 0.28 -24.44
N PRO A 8 7.55 -0.62 -24.50
CA PRO A 8 7.50 -1.81 -25.35
C PRO A 8 6.27 -2.68 -25.07
N LYS A 9 5.76 -3.34 -26.11
CA LYS A 9 4.66 -4.31 -25.96
C LYS A 9 5.07 -5.44 -25.00
N GLY A 10 4.13 -5.86 -24.15
CA GLY A 10 4.34 -6.93 -23.16
C GLY A 10 4.89 -6.49 -21.81
N ARG A 11 5.16 -5.19 -21.59
CA ARG A 11 5.45 -4.66 -20.26
C ARG A 11 4.18 -4.40 -19.45
N THR A 12 4.20 -4.78 -18.19
CA THR A 12 3.16 -4.44 -17.20
C THR A 12 3.56 -3.16 -16.47
N ASN A 13 2.59 -2.31 -16.13
CA ASN A 13 2.85 -1.16 -15.27
C ASN A 13 3.20 -1.64 -13.85
N ASP A 14 4.13 -0.96 -13.19
CA ASP A 14 4.58 -1.34 -11.84
C ASP A 14 3.41 -1.34 -10.84
N VAL A 15 2.47 -0.38 -10.95
CA VAL A 15 1.30 -0.34 -10.07
C VAL A 15 0.40 -1.56 -10.27
N ASP A 16 0.17 -1.94 -11.53
CA ASP A 16 -0.69 -3.07 -11.87
C ASP A 16 -0.07 -4.38 -11.40
N ALA A 17 1.26 -4.51 -11.55
CA ALA A 17 2.01 -5.67 -11.07
C ALA A 17 1.96 -5.80 -9.54
N ILE A 18 2.11 -4.69 -8.80
CA ILE A 18 2.02 -4.67 -7.33
C ILE A 18 0.61 -5.07 -6.87
N ILE A 19 -0.43 -4.46 -7.44
CA ILE A 19 -1.83 -4.78 -7.11
C ILE A 19 -2.10 -6.25 -7.40
N HIS A 20 -1.67 -6.75 -8.56
CA HIS A 20 -1.83 -8.16 -8.91
C HIS A 20 -1.19 -9.10 -7.89
N CYS A 21 0.02 -8.80 -7.41
CA CYS A 21 0.67 -9.58 -6.36
C CYS A 21 -0.12 -9.57 -5.04
N ILE A 22 -0.67 -8.42 -4.64
CA ILE A 22 -1.50 -8.29 -3.43
C ILE A 22 -2.82 -9.06 -3.59
N ASP A 23 -3.43 -9.01 -4.77
CA ASP A 23 -4.70 -9.68 -5.07
C ASP A 23 -4.58 -11.19 -5.17
N LYS A 24 -3.40 -11.70 -5.55
CA LYS A 24 -3.11 -13.13 -5.59
C LYS A 24 -2.55 -13.69 -4.27
N ALA A 25 -2.24 -12.85 -3.30
CA ALA A 25 -1.76 -13.32 -2.01
C ALA A 25 -2.88 -14.06 -1.24
N GLU A 26 -2.58 -15.28 -0.79
CA GLU A 26 -3.55 -16.12 -0.06
C GLU A 26 -3.34 -16.11 1.46
N LYS A 27 -2.12 -15.81 1.92
CA LYS A 27 -1.74 -15.96 3.35
C LYS A 27 -1.22 -14.67 3.96
N PHE A 28 -0.28 -14.01 3.29
CA PHE A 28 0.34 -12.80 3.80
C PHE A 28 0.76 -11.83 2.69
N VAL A 29 0.84 -10.56 3.05
CA VAL A 29 1.45 -9.49 2.26
C VAL A 29 2.37 -8.71 3.18
N TYR A 30 3.68 -8.89 3.02
CA TYR A 30 4.69 -8.17 3.80
C TYR A 30 5.41 -7.18 2.89
N ILE A 31 5.39 -5.91 3.26
CA ILE A 31 6.00 -4.83 2.48
C ILE A 31 7.04 -4.08 3.32
N SER A 32 8.10 -3.62 2.66
CA SER A 32 9.11 -2.76 3.24
C SER A 32 9.32 -1.55 2.34
N VAL A 33 9.06 -0.34 2.84
CA VAL A 33 9.13 0.90 2.04
C VAL A 33 9.70 2.06 2.86
N MET A 34 10.17 3.09 2.16
CA MET A 34 10.69 4.31 2.79
C MET A 34 9.58 5.20 3.32
N ASP A 35 8.53 5.42 2.53
CA ASP A 35 7.39 6.26 2.84
C ASP A 35 6.09 5.51 2.49
N TYR A 36 5.05 5.66 3.30
CA TYR A 36 3.71 5.14 3.05
C TYR A 36 2.64 6.24 3.09
N PHE A 37 2.09 6.55 1.92
CA PHE A 37 1.00 7.51 1.78
C PHE A 37 0.02 7.05 0.70
N PRO A 38 -1.29 6.99 0.97
CA PRO A 38 -2.32 6.85 -0.06
C PRO A 38 -2.54 8.18 -0.81
N ALA A 39 -1.48 8.92 -1.10
CA ALA A 39 -1.52 10.24 -1.72
C ALA A 39 -0.20 10.55 -2.45
N THR A 40 -0.27 11.46 -3.42
CA THR A 40 0.93 11.96 -4.10
C THR A 40 1.70 12.91 -3.17
N ILE A 41 2.94 12.56 -2.86
CA ILE A 41 3.78 13.33 -1.92
C ILE A 41 4.92 14.13 -2.57
N TYR A 42 5.12 13.96 -3.87
CA TYR A 42 6.17 14.63 -4.66
C TYR A 42 5.58 15.43 -5.84
N SER A 43 4.30 15.82 -5.73
CA SER A 43 3.58 16.57 -6.77
C SER A 43 3.19 17.95 -6.25
N THR A 44 3.06 18.93 -7.15
CA THR A 44 2.71 20.34 -6.82
C THR A 44 1.37 20.48 -6.10
N LYS A 45 0.42 19.59 -6.40
CA LYS A 45 -0.86 19.48 -5.72
C LYS A 45 -0.98 18.09 -5.15
N VAL A 46 -1.29 18.00 -3.85
CA VAL A 46 -1.59 16.72 -3.20
C VAL A 46 -2.88 16.17 -3.81
N LYS A 47 -2.81 14.94 -4.30
CA LYS A 47 -3.95 14.16 -4.77
C LYS A 47 -4.02 12.87 -3.99
N TYR A 48 -5.23 12.50 -3.57
CA TYR A 48 -5.47 11.19 -3.01
C TYR A 48 -5.24 10.11 -4.08
N TRP A 49 -4.52 9.06 -3.72
CA TRP A 49 -4.12 7.98 -4.61
C TRP A 49 -4.20 6.64 -3.87
N PRO A 50 -5.40 6.02 -3.84
CA PRO A 50 -5.70 4.93 -2.92
C PRO A 50 -5.35 3.53 -3.43
N LEU A 51 -4.80 3.37 -4.63
CA LEU A 51 -4.78 2.08 -5.32
C LEU A 51 -4.15 0.95 -4.47
N ILE A 52 -2.95 1.20 -3.92
CA ILE A 52 -2.25 0.21 -3.07
C ILE A 52 -2.92 0.10 -1.69
N ASP A 53 -3.36 1.21 -1.09
CA ASP A 53 -4.06 1.21 0.21
C ASP A 53 -5.36 0.40 0.16
N ASN A 54 -6.17 0.60 -0.88
CA ASN A 54 -7.38 -0.20 -1.14
C ASN A 54 -7.05 -1.69 -1.29
N ALA A 55 -6.00 -2.03 -2.04
CA ALA A 55 -5.61 -3.43 -2.24
C ALA A 55 -5.18 -4.09 -0.91
N LEU A 56 -4.41 -3.38 -0.08
CA LEU A 56 -4.00 -3.87 1.25
C LEU A 56 -5.19 -4.05 2.19
N ARG A 57 -6.10 -3.06 2.23
CA ARG A 57 -7.32 -3.12 3.05
C ARG A 57 -8.22 -4.27 2.62
N ALA A 58 -8.45 -4.44 1.32
CA ALA A 58 -9.23 -5.56 0.77
C ALA A 58 -8.58 -6.92 1.06
N ALA A 59 -7.26 -7.03 0.94
CA ALA A 59 -6.54 -8.26 1.28
C ALA A 59 -6.79 -8.67 2.75
N ALA A 60 -6.70 -7.72 3.68
CA ALA A 60 -6.94 -7.99 5.09
C ALA A 60 -8.44 -8.26 5.39
N VAL A 61 -9.32 -7.37 4.95
CA VAL A 61 -10.75 -7.34 5.34
C VAL A 61 -11.61 -8.32 4.56
N ASP A 62 -11.29 -8.62 3.30
CA ASP A 62 -12.11 -9.52 2.49
C ASP A 62 -11.54 -10.94 2.54
N ARG A 63 -10.20 -11.05 2.44
CA ARG A 63 -9.52 -12.33 2.25
C ARG A 63 -8.81 -12.88 3.50
N ARG A 64 -8.79 -12.14 4.61
CA ARG A 64 -8.08 -12.51 5.85
C ARG A 64 -6.59 -12.78 5.64
N VAL A 65 -6.00 -12.11 4.66
CA VAL A 65 -4.56 -12.13 4.40
C VAL A 65 -3.87 -11.29 5.49
N ASN A 66 -2.82 -11.83 6.10
CA ASN A 66 -2.05 -11.10 7.11
C ASN A 66 -1.19 -10.02 6.45
N VAL A 67 -1.43 -8.75 6.77
CA VAL A 67 -0.68 -7.63 6.21
C VAL A 67 0.34 -7.13 7.23
N ARG A 68 1.60 -7.00 6.82
CA ARG A 68 2.64 -6.36 7.63
C ARG A 68 3.40 -5.33 6.81
N LEU A 69 3.62 -4.18 7.40
CA LEU A 69 4.38 -3.10 6.82
C LEU A 69 5.62 -2.90 7.67
N LEU A 70 6.77 -2.70 7.02
CA LEU A 70 7.98 -2.19 7.65
C LEU A 70 8.27 -0.84 7.00
N ILE A 71 8.12 0.23 7.77
CA ILE A 71 8.25 1.59 7.26
C ILE A 71 9.48 2.24 7.86
N SER A 72 10.27 2.92 7.04
CA SER A 72 11.41 3.67 7.53
C SER A 72 10.95 4.92 8.30
N TRP A 73 11.57 5.20 9.44
CA TRP A 73 11.30 6.41 10.21
C TRP A 73 12.57 7.24 10.40
N TRP A 74 12.69 8.32 9.63
CA TRP A 74 13.83 9.21 9.61
C TRP A 74 13.55 10.51 10.36
N LYS A 75 14.60 11.26 10.70
CA LYS A 75 14.49 12.60 11.33
C LYS A 75 13.57 13.58 10.56
N HIS A 76 13.41 13.36 9.26
CA HIS A 76 12.63 14.20 8.36
C HIS A 76 11.40 13.49 7.78
N SER A 77 11.02 12.32 8.30
CA SER A 77 9.73 11.68 7.95
C SER A 77 8.58 12.63 8.28
N ARG A 78 7.55 12.67 7.43
CA ARG A 78 6.43 13.59 7.63
C ARG A 78 5.55 13.04 8.75
N SER A 79 5.23 13.87 9.74
CA SER A 79 4.35 13.48 10.84
C SER A 79 2.99 12.95 10.36
N SER A 80 2.46 13.43 9.23
CA SER A 80 1.19 12.94 8.67
C SER A 80 1.20 11.46 8.25
N GLU A 81 2.37 10.85 8.06
CA GLU A 81 2.50 9.41 7.75
C GLU A 81 1.88 8.54 8.84
N ASP A 82 2.05 8.94 10.10
CA ASP A 82 1.56 8.22 11.26
C ASP A 82 0.03 8.02 11.20
N LYS A 83 -0.71 9.00 10.67
CA LYS A 83 -2.16 8.99 10.58
C LYS A 83 -2.64 7.95 9.58
N PHE A 84 -1.93 7.81 8.46
CA PHE A 84 -2.26 6.82 7.43
C PHE A 84 -1.93 5.41 7.92
N LEU A 85 -0.77 5.21 8.55
CA LEU A 85 -0.39 3.93 9.14
C LEU A 85 -1.34 3.52 10.26
N LYS A 86 -1.68 4.45 11.16
CA LYS A 86 -2.68 4.21 12.21
C LYS A 86 -4.04 3.84 11.64
N SER A 87 -4.50 4.52 10.60
CA SER A 87 -5.76 4.17 9.91
C SER A 87 -5.77 2.77 9.30
N LEU A 88 -4.62 2.21 8.93
CA LEU A 88 -4.51 0.80 8.52
C LEU A 88 -4.56 -0.13 9.73
N VAL A 89 -3.73 0.14 10.75
CA VAL A 89 -3.65 -0.70 11.95
C VAL A 89 -4.97 -0.75 12.71
N ASP A 90 -5.75 0.34 12.72
CA ASP A 90 -7.06 0.40 13.37
C ASP A 90 -8.10 -0.56 12.74
N LEU A 91 -7.84 -1.10 11.53
CA LEU A 91 -8.67 -2.18 10.96
C LEU A 91 -8.39 -3.54 11.61
N SER A 92 -7.25 -3.73 12.28
CA SER A 92 -6.95 -4.96 13.01
C SER A 92 -8.00 -5.23 14.09
N GLY A 93 -8.53 -6.45 14.11
CA GLY A 93 -9.59 -6.82 15.05
C GLY A 93 -10.98 -6.24 14.76
N SER A 94 -11.15 -5.45 13.69
CA SER A 94 -12.48 -4.98 13.25
C SER A 94 -13.43 -6.13 12.89
N TYR A 95 -12.87 -7.24 12.40
CA TYR A 95 -13.55 -8.50 12.17
C TYR A 95 -12.66 -9.68 12.59
N LYS A 96 -13.28 -10.85 12.80
CA LYS A 96 -12.55 -12.09 13.10
C LYS A 96 -11.44 -12.32 12.08
N ASN A 97 -10.22 -12.55 12.57
CA ASN A 97 -9.01 -12.86 11.80
C ASN A 97 -8.51 -11.75 10.87
N VAL A 98 -8.93 -10.48 11.03
CA VAL A 98 -8.32 -9.34 10.33
C VAL A 98 -7.10 -8.86 11.11
N ARG A 99 -5.92 -8.87 10.46
CA ARG A 99 -4.63 -8.51 11.07
C ARG A 99 -3.77 -7.68 10.13
N ILE A 100 -3.47 -6.47 10.55
CA ILE A 100 -2.57 -5.50 9.92
C ILE A 100 -1.60 -4.97 10.98
N GLU A 101 -0.30 -5.07 10.70
CA GLU A 101 0.76 -4.62 11.61
C GLU A 101 1.72 -3.68 10.86
N VAL A 102 2.25 -2.69 11.57
CA VAL A 102 3.25 -1.72 11.09
C VAL A 102 4.38 -1.66 12.10
#